data_AF-A0A383DBL1-F1
#
_entry.id   AF-A0A383DBL1-F1
#
_cell.length_a   1.000
_cell.length_b   1.000
_cell.length_c   1.000
_cell.angle_alpha   90.00
_cell.angle_beta   90.00
_cell.angle_gamma   90.00
#
_symmetry.space_group_name_H-M   'P 1'
#
loop_
_entity.id
_entity.type
_entity.pdbx_description
1 polymer ?
#
loop_
_entity_poly.entity_id
_entity_poly.type
_entity_poly.pdbx_seq_one_letter_code
_entity_poly.pdbx_strand_id
1 'polypeptide(L)'
;MRLYNLILTVLLSSFVISDEVYFNSISTAFVIDTNDPQIHIISPSAGDTYGYDESIVVVWDASDQSMLGDNSIEIFLQLGMSAGFFSVSSPLSNLGSYSIPVSSLSDDDIDNAFNHILIWVIDEYGNSSSDLSPGYFTIGNPDTDYSILDDYISLSETSSVFEIDTQAPLISVISPNENALYYQGESIQVEWDAQD
;
A
#
# COMPACT_ATOMS: atom_id res chain seq x y z
N MET A 1 -32.05 71.75 -19.04
CA MET A 1 -31.12 71.10 -18.09
C MET A 1 -31.24 69.61 -18.34
N ARG A 2 -30.29 69.06 -19.09
CA ARG A 2 -30.49 67.91 -19.98
C ARG A 2 -30.11 66.60 -19.27
N LEU A 3 -30.84 65.52 -19.55
CA LEU A 3 -30.75 64.15 -19.02
C LEU A 3 -29.37 63.70 -18.49
N TYR A 4 -28.29 64.09 -19.15
CA TYR A 4 -26.91 63.90 -18.68
C TYR A 4 -26.65 64.39 -17.25
N ASN A 5 -27.13 65.58 -16.89
CA ASN A 5 -26.95 66.15 -15.55
C ASN A 5 -27.74 65.37 -14.49
N LEU A 6 -28.87 64.77 -14.85
CA LEU A 6 -29.68 63.93 -13.98
C LEU A 6 -29.01 62.56 -13.75
N ILE A 7 -28.51 61.94 -14.82
CA ILE A 7 -27.77 60.66 -14.72
C ILE A 7 -26.49 60.85 -13.89
N LEU A 8 -25.77 61.96 -14.12
CA LEU A 8 -24.55 62.28 -13.38
C LEU A 8 -24.85 62.53 -11.89
N THR A 9 -25.95 63.22 -11.55
CA THR A 9 -26.34 63.42 -10.14
C THR A 9 -26.75 62.12 -9.44
N VAL A 10 -27.47 61.23 -10.12
CA VAL A 10 -27.83 59.91 -9.57
C VAL A 10 -26.59 59.04 -9.33
N LEU A 11 -25.64 59.04 -10.27
CA LEU A 11 -24.36 58.30 -10.13
C LEU A 11 -23.46 58.86 -9.03
N LEU A 12 -23.38 60.20 -8.90
CA LEU A 12 -22.64 60.81 -7.79
C LEU A 12 -23.34 60.53 -6.45
N SER A 13 -24.68 60.54 -6.40
CA SER A 13 -25.41 60.23 -5.17
C SER A 13 -25.24 58.78 -4.72
N SER A 14 -25.16 57.82 -5.65
CA SER A 14 -24.96 56.41 -5.30
C SER A 14 -23.56 56.15 -4.72
N PHE A 15 -22.55 56.90 -5.16
CA PHE A 15 -21.19 56.83 -4.60
C PHE A 15 -21.10 57.44 -3.19
N VAL A 16 -21.99 58.38 -2.85
CA VAL A 16 -22.03 59.02 -1.53
C VAL A 16 -22.80 58.17 -0.50
N ILE A 17 -23.63 57.21 -0.95
CA ILE A 17 -24.49 56.38 -0.08
C ILE A 17 -23.95 54.93 0.06
N SER A 18 -22.76 54.63 -0.47
CA SER A 18 -22.15 53.31 -0.25
C SER A 18 -21.46 53.25 1.11
N ASP A 19 -22.08 52.59 2.09
CA ASP A 19 -21.42 52.22 3.35
C ASP A 19 -20.70 50.88 3.19
N GLU A 20 -19.41 50.83 3.56
CA GLU A 20 -18.72 49.56 3.73
C GLU A 20 -19.21 48.89 5.02
N VAL A 21 -19.82 47.71 4.88
CA VAL A 21 -20.30 46.93 6.03
C VAL A 21 -19.24 45.91 6.44
N TYR A 22 -18.67 46.10 7.62
CA TYR A 22 -17.72 45.17 8.22
C TYR A 22 -18.41 44.28 9.25
N PHE A 23 -18.47 42.98 8.98
CA PHE A 23 -18.93 41.99 9.95
C PHE A 23 -17.73 41.47 10.76
N ASN A 24 -17.52 42.03 11.95
CA ASN A 24 -16.56 41.51 12.91
C ASN A 24 -17.30 40.59 13.89
N SER A 25 -17.14 39.28 13.71
CA SER A 25 -17.58 38.27 14.67
C SER A 25 -16.35 37.53 15.18
N ILE A 26 -16.27 37.31 16.49
CA ILE A 26 -15.23 36.50 17.12
C ILE A 26 -15.88 35.15 17.44
N SER A 27 -15.25 34.05 17.02
CA SER A 27 -15.73 32.72 17.38
C SER A 27 -15.64 32.49 18.88
N THR A 28 -16.45 31.59 19.42
CA THR A 28 -16.19 31.04 20.75
C THR A 28 -14.85 30.31 20.75
N ALA A 29 -14.24 30.17 21.93
CA ALA A 29 -13.10 29.28 22.10
C ALA A 29 -13.52 27.84 21.75
N PHE A 30 -12.63 27.10 21.08
CA PHE A 30 -12.80 25.70 20.76
C PHE A 30 -11.50 24.96 21.06
N VAL A 31 -11.62 23.65 21.28
CA VAL A 31 -10.48 22.75 21.51
C VAL A 31 -10.17 22.04 20.19
N ILE A 32 -8.88 21.90 19.90
CA ILE A 32 -8.38 21.07 18.80
C ILE A 32 -7.59 19.96 19.46
N ASP A 33 -7.91 18.72 19.12
CA ASP A 33 -7.03 17.58 19.37
C ASP A 33 -6.34 17.18 18.06
N THR A 34 -5.06 16.85 18.17
CA THR A 34 -4.21 16.42 17.05
C THR A 34 -3.43 15.15 17.39
N ASN A 35 -3.71 14.51 18.53
CA ASN A 35 -2.99 13.32 18.97
C ASN A 35 -3.83 12.09 18.66
N ASP A 36 -3.20 11.06 18.12
CA ASP A 36 -3.86 9.78 17.91
C ASP A 36 -3.94 9.00 19.23
N PRO A 37 -5.04 8.25 19.46
CA PRO A 37 -5.15 7.35 20.60
C PRO A 37 -4.05 6.30 20.57
N GLN A 38 -3.74 5.73 21.72
CA GLN A 38 -2.84 4.60 21.87
C GLN A 38 -3.65 3.33 22.09
N ILE A 39 -3.23 2.23 21.47
CA ILE A 39 -3.86 0.91 21.58
C ILE A 39 -2.77 -0.16 21.61
N HIS A 40 -2.96 -1.14 22.49
CA HIS A 40 -2.13 -2.35 22.56
C HIS A 40 -2.98 -3.59 22.84
N ILE A 41 -2.91 -4.59 21.97
CA ILE A 41 -3.59 -5.87 22.15
C ILE A 41 -2.73 -6.80 22.99
N ILE A 42 -3.31 -7.31 24.07
CA ILE A 42 -2.68 -8.21 25.05
C ILE A 42 -3.06 -9.67 24.76
N SER A 43 -4.31 -9.90 24.34
CA SER A 43 -4.85 -11.23 24.04
C SER A 43 -5.76 -11.14 22.81
N PRO A 44 -5.76 -12.13 21.91
CA PRO A 44 -4.98 -13.39 21.95
C PRO A 44 -3.48 -13.19 21.73
N SER A 45 -2.67 -14.03 22.38
CA SER A 45 -1.22 -14.09 22.24
C SER A 45 -0.80 -15.04 21.10
N ALA A 46 0.44 -14.88 20.64
CA ALA A 46 1.01 -15.75 19.62
C ALA A 46 1.05 -17.22 20.09
N GLY A 47 0.43 -18.11 19.32
CA GLY A 47 0.36 -19.54 19.61
C GLY A 47 -0.82 -19.98 20.49
N ASP A 48 -1.68 -19.05 20.92
CA ASP A 48 -2.93 -19.42 21.60
C ASP A 48 -3.77 -20.35 20.71
N THR A 49 -4.55 -21.23 21.33
CA THR A 49 -5.42 -22.19 20.64
C THR A 49 -6.79 -22.17 21.26
N TYR A 50 -7.84 -22.13 20.44
CA TYR A 50 -9.23 -22.08 20.86
C TYR A 50 -10.04 -23.21 20.22
N GLY A 51 -10.78 -23.96 21.03
CA GLY A 51 -11.73 -24.97 20.56
C GLY A 51 -13.04 -24.36 20.04
N TYR A 52 -13.84 -25.16 19.33
CA TYR A 52 -15.12 -24.70 18.74
C TYR A 52 -16.16 -24.22 19.76
N ASP A 53 -16.15 -24.80 20.97
CA ASP A 53 -17.07 -24.45 22.07
C ASP A 53 -16.48 -23.36 22.99
N GLU A 54 -15.30 -22.83 22.68
CA GLU A 54 -14.64 -21.81 23.47
C GLU A 54 -14.97 -20.40 22.97
N SER A 55 -14.52 -19.40 23.72
CA SER A 55 -14.59 -18.00 23.31
C SER A 55 -13.19 -17.40 23.28
N ILE A 56 -12.90 -16.66 22.21
CA ILE A 56 -11.69 -15.86 22.11
C ILE A 56 -11.91 -14.62 22.97
N VAL A 57 -11.16 -14.53 24.06
CA VAL A 57 -11.20 -13.36 24.94
C VAL A 57 -10.16 -12.36 24.46
N VAL A 58 -10.63 -11.36 23.72
CA VAL A 58 -9.80 -10.24 23.26
C VAL A 58 -9.61 -9.29 24.44
N VAL A 59 -8.35 -8.96 24.75
CA VAL A 59 -7.99 -8.04 25.84
C VAL A 59 -7.03 -7.01 25.29
N TRP A 60 -7.27 -5.75 25.61
CA TRP A 60 -6.46 -4.63 25.13
C TRP A 60 -6.33 -3.53 26.17
N ASP A 61 -5.33 -2.67 25.97
CA ASP A 61 -5.19 -1.39 26.66
C ASP A 61 -5.30 -0.28 25.62
N ALA A 62 -6.27 0.62 25.78
CA ALA A 62 -6.44 1.77 24.92
C ALA A 62 -6.58 3.04 25.77
N SER A 63 -5.92 4.11 25.35
CA SER A 63 -5.97 5.39 26.04
C SER A 63 -5.73 6.55 25.09
N ASP A 64 -6.25 7.71 25.43
CA ASP A 64 -5.94 8.97 24.76
C ASP A 64 -5.82 10.10 25.79
N GLN A 65 -5.26 11.24 25.39
CA GLN A 65 -5.28 12.44 26.22
C GLN A 65 -6.69 13.04 26.30
N SER A 66 -7.47 12.90 25.23
CA SER A 66 -8.89 13.17 25.17
C SER A 66 -9.73 11.95 25.59
N MET A 67 -11.04 12.13 25.59
CA MET A 67 -11.98 11.09 25.98
C MET A 67 -12.18 10.09 24.84
N LEU A 68 -12.09 8.80 25.15
CA LEU A 68 -12.62 7.74 24.30
C LEU A 68 -14.11 7.56 24.62
N GLY A 69 -14.95 7.70 23.61
CA GLY A 69 -16.41 7.62 23.73
C GLY A 69 -16.96 6.19 23.67
N ASP A 70 -18.29 6.10 23.57
CA ASP A 70 -19.03 4.83 23.62
C ASP A 70 -18.96 3.98 22.34
N ASN A 71 -18.37 4.49 21.27
CA ASN A 71 -18.21 3.79 20.00
C ASN A 71 -16.76 3.89 19.51
N SER A 72 -15.81 4.04 20.44
CA SER A 72 -14.41 4.27 20.13
C SER A 72 -13.65 3.03 19.70
N ILE A 73 -14.15 1.82 20.00
CA ILE A 73 -13.45 0.56 19.72
C ILE A 73 -14.21 -0.24 18.66
N GLU A 74 -13.53 -0.65 17.60
CA GLU A 74 -14.03 -1.63 16.65
C GLU A 74 -13.06 -2.81 16.54
N ILE A 75 -13.59 -4.04 16.60
CA ILE A 75 -12.80 -5.26 16.63
C ILE A 75 -13.05 -6.04 15.34
N PHE A 76 -11.96 -6.44 14.71
CA PHE A 76 -11.96 -7.22 13.48
C PHE A 76 -11.20 -8.53 13.68
N LEU A 77 -11.66 -9.56 12.99
CA LEU A 77 -11.05 -10.88 12.93
C LEU A 77 -10.65 -11.21 11.50
N GLN A 78 -9.48 -11.81 11.34
CA GLN A 78 -9.02 -12.44 10.11
C GLN A 78 -8.89 -13.94 10.36
N LEU A 79 -9.55 -14.75 9.53
CA LEU A 79 -9.49 -16.22 9.57
C LEU A 79 -8.53 -16.75 8.51
N GLY A 80 -7.23 -16.81 8.84
CA GLY A 80 -6.19 -17.31 7.94
C GLY A 80 -5.49 -16.25 7.08
N MET A 81 -4.32 -16.63 6.54
CA MET A 81 -3.38 -15.71 5.88
C MET A 81 -3.92 -15.02 4.63
N SER A 82 -4.87 -15.65 3.92
CA SER A 82 -5.45 -15.12 2.68
C SER A 82 -6.82 -14.46 2.88
N ALA A 83 -7.38 -14.50 4.10
CA ALA A 83 -8.68 -13.90 4.38
C ALA A 83 -8.57 -12.39 4.60
N GLY A 84 -9.66 -11.68 4.34
CA GLY A 84 -9.82 -10.29 4.77
C GLY A 84 -10.21 -10.20 6.23
N PHE A 85 -10.07 -8.99 6.81
CA PHE A 85 -10.64 -8.67 8.11
C PHE A 85 -12.14 -8.46 8.00
N PHE A 86 -12.92 -9.04 8.91
CA PHE A 86 -14.34 -8.76 9.09
C PHE A 86 -14.64 -8.34 10.51
N SER A 87 -15.64 -7.46 10.67
CA SER A 87 -16.03 -6.93 11.98
C SER A 87 -16.75 -8.02 12.78
N VAL A 88 -16.34 -8.20 14.04
CA VAL A 88 -16.92 -9.20 14.97
C VAL A 88 -17.80 -8.57 16.04
N SER A 89 -17.86 -7.23 16.08
CA SER A 89 -18.71 -6.48 17.01
C SER A 89 -19.21 -5.19 16.35
N SER A 90 -20.36 -4.67 16.80
CA SER A 90 -20.63 -3.24 16.60
C SER A 90 -19.57 -2.41 17.34
N PRO A 91 -19.37 -1.12 16.98
CA PRO A 91 -18.52 -0.24 17.77
C PRO A 91 -18.89 -0.25 19.26
N LEU A 92 -17.86 -0.23 20.12
CA LEU A 92 -17.96 -0.42 21.56
C LEU A 92 -17.29 0.74 22.31
N SER A 93 -17.69 0.94 23.56
CA SER A 93 -16.92 1.74 24.52
C SER A 93 -15.59 1.04 24.82
N ASN A 94 -14.60 1.79 25.30
CA ASN A 94 -13.33 1.21 25.73
C ASN A 94 -13.46 0.42 27.05
N LEU A 95 -13.90 -0.84 26.95
CA LEU A 95 -14.10 -1.76 28.08
C LEU A 95 -12.85 -2.57 28.44
N GLY A 96 -11.79 -2.52 27.61
CA GLY A 96 -10.54 -3.28 27.77
C GLY A 96 -10.65 -4.79 27.48
N SER A 97 -11.86 -5.31 27.23
CA SER A 97 -12.04 -6.70 26.81
C SER A 97 -13.35 -6.95 26.05
N TYR A 98 -13.34 -7.96 25.19
CA TYR A 98 -14.50 -8.45 24.45
C TYR A 98 -14.39 -9.96 24.21
N SER A 99 -15.50 -10.67 24.33
CA SER A 99 -15.54 -12.12 24.19
C SER A 99 -16.23 -12.50 22.89
N ILE A 100 -15.52 -13.18 21.99
CA ILE A 100 -16.04 -13.68 20.71
C ILE A 100 -16.28 -15.18 20.85
N PRO A 101 -17.54 -15.66 20.90
CA PRO A 101 -17.81 -17.09 20.88
C PRO A 101 -17.38 -17.68 19.53
N VAL A 102 -16.54 -18.71 19.53
CA VAL A 102 -16.09 -19.35 18.27
C VAL A 102 -17.29 -19.90 17.50
N SER A 103 -18.29 -20.42 18.21
CA SER A 103 -19.57 -20.88 17.64
C SER A 103 -20.39 -19.79 16.92
N SER A 104 -20.06 -18.51 17.09
CA SER A 104 -20.74 -17.39 16.40
C SER A 104 -20.10 -17.04 15.06
N LEU A 105 -18.91 -17.56 14.77
CA LEU A 105 -18.21 -17.32 13.52
C LEU A 105 -18.84 -18.19 12.42
N SER A 106 -19.30 -17.56 11.34
CA SER A 106 -19.98 -18.22 10.23
C SER A 106 -19.03 -18.38 9.04
N ASP A 107 -17.95 -19.14 9.23
CA ASP A 107 -17.03 -19.49 8.14
C ASP A 107 -17.07 -21.01 7.92
N ASP A 108 -17.07 -21.41 6.65
CA ASP A 108 -17.02 -22.82 6.23
C ASP A 108 -15.64 -23.43 6.56
N ASP A 109 -14.61 -22.59 6.76
CA ASP A 109 -13.24 -23.00 7.13
C ASP A 109 -12.74 -22.28 8.39
N ILE A 110 -13.46 -22.50 9.50
CA ILE A 110 -13.07 -21.94 10.81
C ILE A 110 -11.80 -22.58 11.39
N ASP A 111 -11.39 -23.75 10.85
CA ASP A 111 -10.18 -24.46 11.26
C ASP A 111 -8.96 -23.78 10.65
N ASN A 112 -8.31 -22.91 11.41
CA ASN A 112 -7.18 -22.14 10.90
C ASN A 112 -6.11 -21.89 11.96
N ALA A 113 -4.84 -21.96 11.57
CA ALA A 113 -3.69 -21.73 12.45
C ALA A 113 -3.16 -20.29 12.40
N PHE A 114 -3.67 -19.48 11.45
CA PHE A 114 -3.14 -18.18 11.09
C PHE A 114 -4.18 -17.07 11.26
N ASN A 115 -4.86 -17.06 12.40
CA ASN A 115 -5.86 -16.03 12.71
C ASN A 115 -5.23 -14.80 13.36
N HIS A 116 -5.83 -13.64 13.14
CA HIS A 116 -5.42 -12.37 13.76
C HIS A 116 -6.60 -11.55 14.24
N ILE A 117 -6.39 -10.80 15.33
CA ILE A 117 -7.28 -9.72 15.75
C ILE A 117 -6.66 -8.39 15.35
N LEU A 118 -7.48 -7.50 14.80
CA LEU A 118 -7.18 -6.09 14.59
C LEU A 118 -8.17 -5.27 15.41
N ILE A 119 -7.68 -4.33 16.21
CA ILE A 119 -8.54 -3.34 16.89
C ILE A 119 -8.28 -1.98 16.27
N TRP A 120 -9.35 -1.29 15.91
CA TRP A 120 -9.32 0.11 15.50
C TRP A 120 -9.91 0.98 16.61
N VAL A 121 -9.20 2.04 16.98
CA VAL A 121 -9.60 2.99 18.01
C VAL A 121 -9.76 4.38 17.39
N ILE A 122 -10.86 5.06 17.72
CA ILE A 122 -11.13 6.45 17.33
C ILE A 122 -11.52 7.29 18.55
N ASP A 123 -10.95 8.48 18.67
CA ASP A 123 -11.29 9.44 19.74
C ASP A 123 -12.56 10.25 19.38
N GLU A 124 -13.00 11.16 20.28
CA GLU A 124 -14.15 12.03 20.01
C GLU A 124 -13.89 13.15 18.98
N TYR A 125 -12.63 13.35 18.57
CA TYR A 125 -12.19 14.38 17.64
C TYR A 125 -11.92 13.83 16.23
N GLY A 126 -11.96 12.51 16.05
CA GLY A 126 -11.74 11.79 14.81
C GLY A 126 -10.30 11.35 14.56
N ASN A 127 -9.40 11.49 15.54
CA ASN A 127 -8.06 10.90 15.46
C ASN A 127 -8.17 9.40 15.73
N SER A 128 -7.30 8.60 15.10
CA SER A 128 -7.48 7.14 15.12
C SER A 128 -6.16 6.38 15.04
N SER A 129 -6.14 5.20 15.64
CA SER A 129 -5.00 4.29 15.60
C SER A 129 -5.47 2.84 15.68
N SER A 130 -4.61 1.91 15.28
CA SER A 130 -4.92 0.49 15.31
C SER A 130 -3.74 -0.33 15.81
N ASP A 131 -4.05 -1.52 16.36
CA ASP A 131 -3.05 -2.52 16.71
C ASP A 131 -3.49 -3.91 16.24
N LEU A 132 -2.52 -4.77 15.97
CA LEU A 132 -2.70 -6.15 15.54
C LEU A 132 -2.27 -7.07 16.68
N SER A 133 -2.93 -8.23 16.83
CA SER A 133 -2.54 -9.20 17.86
C SER A 133 -1.06 -9.58 17.75
N PRO A 134 -0.35 -9.84 18.88
CA PRO A 134 1.09 -10.08 18.92
C PRO A 134 1.62 -11.23 18.03
N GLY A 135 0.72 -12.09 17.55
CA GLY A 135 0.99 -13.09 16.53
C GLY A 135 -0.27 -13.85 16.15
N TYR A 136 -0.07 -14.93 15.40
CA TYR A 136 -1.14 -15.83 15.01
C TYR A 136 -1.64 -16.68 16.17
N PHE A 137 -2.94 -16.95 16.19
CA PHE A 137 -3.56 -17.94 17.07
C PHE A 137 -4.34 -18.96 16.23
N THR A 138 -4.60 -20.11 16.83
CA THR A 138 -5.27 -21.25 16.18
C THR A 138 -6.71 -21.35 16.66
N ILE A 139 -7.63 -21.62 15.74
CA ILE A 139 -8.99 -22.04 16.05
C ILE A 139 -9.17 -23.47 15.53
N GLY A 140 -9.76 -24.31 16.36
CA GLY A 140 -10.04 -25.71 16.05
C GLY A 140 -8.78 -26.55 15.90
N ASN A 141 -8.76 -27.42 14.90
CA ASN A 141 -7.63 -28.33 14.64
C ASN A 141 -7.30 -28.37 13.13
N PRO A 142 -6.78 -27.26 12.57
CA PRO A 142 -6.34 -27.21 11.18
C PRO A 142 -5.28 -28.28 10.92
N ASP A 143 -5.26 -28.80 9.71
CA ASP A 143 -4.19 -29.69 9.28
C ASP A 143 -2.88 -28.89 9.19
N THR A 144 -2.04 -29.05 10.20
CA THR A 144 -0.71 -28.43 10.25
C THR A 144 0.36 -29.31 9.60
N ASP A 145 0.00 -30.36 8.86
CA ASP A 145 0.95 -31.17 8.09
C ASP A 145 1.43 -30.41 6.85
N TYR A 146 2.09 -29.27 7.09
CA TYR A 146 2.97 -28.60 6.15
C TYR A 146 4.25 -29.41 6.02
N SER A 147 4.14 -30.65 5.56
CA SER A 147 5.31 -31.37 5.06
C SER A 147 5.87 -30.56 3.90
N ILE A 148 6.94 -29.80 4.15
CA ILE A 148 7.71 -29.16 3.09
C ILE A 148 8.35 -30.30 2.32
N LEU A 149 7.70 -30.73 1.25
CA LEU A 149 8.32 -31.56 0.23
C LEU A 149 9.29 -30.65 -0.51
N ASP A 150 10.58 -30.78 -0.20
CA ASP A 150 11.63 -30.18 -1.03
C ASP A 150 11.56 -30.81 -2.43
N ASP A 151 10.99 -30.05 -3.39
CA ASP A 151 10.93 -30.46 -4.79
C ASP A 151 12.19 -29.98 -5.51
N TYR A 152 13.18 -30.88 -5.60
CA TYR A 152 14.43 -30.60 -6.33
C TYR A 152 14.23 -30.90 -7.82
N ILE A 153 13.94 -29.87 -8.61
CA ILE A 153 14.03 -29.96 -10.08
C ILE A 153 15.51 -29.88 -10.51
N SER A 154 16.04 -30.99 -11.02
CA SER A 154 17.32 -31.01 -11.73
C SER A 154 17.08 -31.12 -13.24
N LEU A 155 17.28 -30.03 -13.97
CA LEU A 155 17.20 -30.03 -15.43
C LEU A 155 18.62 -30.10 -16.02
N SER A 156 18.90 -31.14 -16.81
CA SER A 156 20.13 -31.25 -17.60
C SER A 156 19.76 -31.45 -19.06
N GLU A 157 20.09 -30.48 -19.89
CA GLU A 157 19.95 -30.58 -21.33
C GLU A 157 21.34 -30.54 -21.98
N THR A 158 21.54 -31.40 -22.97
CA THR A 158 22.74 -31.38 -23.81
C THR A 158 22.37 -30.77 -25.16
N SER A 159 23.11 -29.75 -25.60
CA SER A 159 22.94 -29.20 -26.94
C SER A 159 23.33 -30.23 -28.00
N SER A 160 22.70 -30.15 -29.18
CA SER A 160 23.18 -30.86 -30.36
C SER A 160 24.59 -30.38 -30.76
N VAL A 161 25.32 -31.22 -31.49
CA VAL A 161 26.59 -30.80 -32.12
C VAL A 161 26.29 -29.70 -33.14
N PHE A 162 27.09 -28.64 -33.13
CA PHE A 162 27.04 -27.55 -34.10
C PHE A 162 28.44 -27.26 -34.62
N GLU A 163 28.54 -26.81 -35.86
CA GLU A 163 29.80 -26.42 -36.49
C GLU A 163 29.98 -24.91 -36.34
N ILE A 164 31.20 -24.50 -35.98
CA ILE A 164 31.60 -23.10 -35.92
C ILE A 164 32.67 -22.91 -36.98
N ASP A 165 32.39 -22.04 -37.95
CA ASP A 165 33.42 -21.56 -38.83
C ASP A 165 34.24 -20.50 -38.10
N THR A 166 35.54 -20.79 -37.96
CA THR A 166 36.50 -19.93 -37.29
C THR A 166 37.61 -19.47 -38.24
N GLN A 167 37.52 -19.86 -39.52
CA GLN A 167 38.48 -19.42 -40.50
C GLN A 167 38.18 -17.98 -40.89
N ALA A 168 39.17 -17.10 -40.72
CA ALA A 168 39.06 -15.74 -41.21
C ALA A 168 39.43 -15.71 -42.70
N PRO A 169 38.68 -14.98 -43.54
CA PRO A 169 39.05 -14.83 -44.93
C PRO A 169 40.38 -14.10 -45.04
N LEU A 170 41.16 -14.46 -46.06
CA LEU A 170 42.40 -13.78 -46.39
C LEU A 170 42.16 -12.84 -47.56
N ILE A 171 42.48 -11.55 -47.37
CA ILE A 171 42.43 -10.54 -48.42
C ILE A 171 43.81 -9.94 -48.64
N SER A 172 44.18 -9.75 -49.90
CA SER A 172 45.42 -9.11 -50.31
C SER A 172 45.15 -8.08 -51.40
N VAL A 173 45.67 -6.86 -51.23
CA VAL A 173 45.58 -5.81 -52.25
C VAL A 173 46.76 -5.96 -53.20
N ILE A 174 46.46 -6.14 -54.48
CA ILE A 174 47.45 -6.31 -55.56
C ILE A 174 47.85 -4.94 -56.12
N SER A 175 46.90 -4.00 -56.25
CA SER A 175 47.12 -2.63 -56.72
C SER A 175 46.17 -1.65 -56.03
N PRO A 176 46.61 -0.41 -55.69
CA PRO A 176 47.99 0.08 -55.83
C PRO A 176 48.93 -0.58 -54.83
N ASN A 177 50.17 -0.84 -55.24
CA ASN A 177 51.23 -1.34 -54.37
C ASN A 177 52.38 -0.32 -54.28
N GLU A 178 53.32 -0.54 -53.36
CA GLU A 178 54.39 0.42 -53.01
C GLU A 178 55.31 0.82 -54.19
N ASN A 179 55.28 0.07 -55.30
CA ASN A 179 56.07 0.36 -56.50
C ASN A 179 55.32 1.19 -57.56
N ALA A 180 54.07 1.57 -57.30
CA ALA A 180 53.26 2.34 -58.23
C ALA A 180 53.32 3.85 -57.93
N LEU A 181 53.69 4.65 -58.94
CA LEU A 181 53.65 6.11 -58.91
C LEU A 181 52.47 6.60 -59.75
N TYR A 182 51.61 7.42 -59.15
CA TYR A 182 50.44 8.00 -59.81
C TYR A 182 50.54 9.52 -59.80
N TYR A 183 50.19 10.15 -60.91
CA TYR A 183 50.22 11.60 -61.05
C TYR A 183 48.85 12.22 -60.80
N GLN A 184 48.85 13.52 -60.46
CA GLN A 184 47.63 14.25 -60.13
C GLN A 184 46.66 14.27 -61.33
N GLY A 185 45.46 13.74 -61.15
CA GLY A 185 44.42 13.63 -62.18
C GLY A 185 44.27 12.25 -62.82
N GLU A 186 45.11 11.28 -62.47
CA GLU A 186 44.96 9.89 -62.93
C GLU A 186 43.94 9.10 -62.07
N SER A 187 43.14 8.26 -62.72
CA SER A 187 42.28 7.31 -62.03
C SER A 187 43.08 6.05 -61.67
N ILE A 188 43.14 5.73 -60.38
CA ILE A 188 43.80 4.52 -59.89
C ILE A 188 42.79 3.37 -59.90
N GLN A 189 43.12 2.27 -60.57
CA GLN A 189 42.37 1.02 -60.48
C GLN A 189 42.86 0.22 -59.27
N VAL A 190 41.92 -0.17 -58.42
CA VAL A 190 42.18 -1.00 -57.24
C VAL A 190 41.90 -2.45 -57.58
N GLU A 191 42.89 -3.30 -57.39
CA GLU A 191 42.78 -4.75 -57.60
C GLU A 191 43.16 -5.47 -56.32
N TRP A 192 42.38 -6.47 -55.94
CA TRP A 192 42.58 -7.28 -54.75
C TRP A 192 42.14 -8.72 -55.03
N ASP A 193 42.67 -9.65 -54.23
CA ASP A 193 42.26 -11.06 -54.20
C ASP A 193 41.77 -11.41 -52.80
N ALA A 194 40.69 -12.18 -52.70
CA ALA A 194 40.17 -12.66 -51.43
C ALA A 194 39.75 -14.13 -51.52
N GLN A 195 40.05 -14.87 -50.46
CA GLN A 195 39.70 -16.28 -50.30
C GLN A 195 39.04 -16.47 -48.93
N ASP A 196 37.96 -17.25 -48.91
CA ASP A 196 37.19 -17.66 -47.73
C ASP A 196 37.00 -19.18 -47.79
#